data_AF-A0A7W1EN17-F1
#
_entry.id   AF-A0A7W1EN17-F1
#
_cell.length_a   1.000
_cell.length_b   1.000
_cell.length_c   1.000
_cell.angle_alpha   90.00
_cell.angle_beta   90.00
_cell.angle_gamma   90.00
#
_symmetry.space_group_name_H-M   'P 1'
#
loop_
_entity.id
_entity.type
_entity.pdbx_description
1 polymer ?
#
loop_
_entity_poly.entity_id
_entity_poly.type
_entity_poly.pdbx_seq_one_letter_code
_entity_poly.pdbx_strand_id
1 'polypeptide(L)'
;LGTGVELIDAAEHDTQMAWRSHLPHVTSAALATLLADRGVRRSALGPGGRDMTRLAGSAPALWIGIALDNRQPVVDAVVALEERLREFRSALANEDVDALRDFFVTGCEWFDGSPTVAMPESAG
;
A
#
# COMPACT_ATOMS: atom_id res chain seq x y z
N LEU A 1 26.59 12.48 -2.47
CA LEU A 1 25.34 11.89 -2.98
C LEU A 1 25.72 11.03 -4.17
N GLY A 2 25.77 9.71 -4.01
CA GLY A 2 25.89 8.78 -5.13
C GLY A 2 24.49 8.32 -5.48
N THR A 3 23.87 8.95 -6.47
CA THR A 3 22.59 8.51 -7.02
C THR A 3 22.88 7.50 -8.12
N GLY A 4 22.52 6.23 -7.91
CA GLY A 4 22.48 5.26 -9.00
C GLY A 4 21.40 5.69 -10.00
N VAL A 5 21.76 5.73 -11.28
CA VAL A 5 20.81 5.99 -12.38
C VAL A 5 20.49 4.64 -12.99
N GLU A 6 19.21 4.28 -13.02
CA GLU A 6 18.72 3.09 -13.69
C GLU A 6 17.95 3.53 -14.95
N LEU A 7 18.25 2.89 -16.09
CA LEU A 7 17.54 3.12 -17.34
C LEU A 7 16.46 2.04 -17.47
N ILE A 8 15.21 2.45 -17.27
CA ILE A 8 14.03 1.61 -17.45
C ILE A 8 13.10 2.24 -18.49
N ASP A 9 12.26 1.45 -19.13
CA ASP A 9 11.25 1.98 -20.03
C ASP A 9 10.13 2.69 -19.26
N ALA A 10 9.35 3.51 -19.96
CA ALA A 10 8.31 4.33 -19.33
C ALA A 10 7.19 3.50 -18.68
N ALA A 11 6.81 2.37 -19.27
CA ALA A 11 5.72 1.54 -18.75
C ALA A 11 6.16 0.81 -17.47
N GLU A 12 7.41 0.35 -17.43
CA GLU A 12 8.03 -0.24 -16.26
C GLU A 12 8.20 0.80 -15.16
N HIS A 13 8.67 2.01 -15.49
CA HIS A 13 8.72 3.14 -14.55
C HIS A 13 7.36 3.42 -13.92
N ASP A 14 6.31 3.53 -14.73
CA ASP A 14 4.97 3.86 -14.27
C ASP A 14 4.40 2.76 -13.38
N THR A 15 4.62 1.49 -13.74
CA THR A 15 4.25 0.35 -12.89
C THR A 15 4.99 0.41 -11.54
N GLN A 16 6.31 0.62 -11.55
CA GLN A 16 7.10 0.75 -10.33
C GLN A 16 6.63 1.93 -9.47
N MET A 17 6.31 3.08 -10.06
CA MET A 17 5.82 4.26 -9.33
C MET A 17 4.44 4.05 -8.73
N ALA A 18 3.56 3.29 -9.40
CA ALA A 18 2.26 2.93 -8.84
C ALA A 18 2.42 2.22 -7.50
N TRP A 19 3.32 1.24 -7.41
CA TRP A 19 3.57 0.49 -6.18
C TRP A 19 4.40 1.25 -5.14
N ARG A 20 5.46 1.94 -5.56
CA ARG A 20 6.45 2.55 -4.64
C ARG A 20 6.04 3.92 -4.11
N SER A 21 5.14 4.63 -4.81
CA SER A 21 4.79 6.02 -4.51
C SER A 21 3.28 6.25 -4.46
N HIS A 22 2.55 5.88 -5.51
CA HIS A 22 1.14 6.27 -5.66
C HIS A 22 0.23 5.49 -4.71
N LEU A 23 0.38 4.15 -4.66
CA LEU A 23 -0.42 3.29 -3.78
C LEU A 23 -0.27 3.67 -2.29
N PRO A 24 0.94 3.87 -1.73
CA PRO A 24 1.10 4.37 -0.37
C PRO A 24 0.36 5.68 -0.12
N HIS A 25 0.37 6.60 -1.09
CA HIS A 25 -0.33 7.87 -0.96
C HIS A 25 -1.85 7.71 -0.94
N VAL A 26 -2.39 6.97 -1.91
CA VAL A 26 -3.83 6.68 -2.01
C VAL A 26 -4.33 5.97 -0.75
N THR A 27 -3.55 5.00 -0.25
CA THR A 27 -3.86 4.28 0.99
C THR A 27 -3.88 5.21 2.21
N SER A 28 -2.92 6.12 2.30
CA SER A 28 -2.86 7.13 3.37
C SER A 28 -4.10 8.04 3.34
N ALA A 29 -4.48 8.52 2.16
CA ALA A 29 -5.67 9.34 1.97
C ALA A 29 -6.95 8.59 2.33
N ALA A 30 -7.11 7.34 1.85
CA ALA A 30 -8.26 6.50 2.15
C ALA A 30 -8.41 6.20 3.65
N LEU A 31 -7.29 5.94 4.36
CA LEU A 31 -7.32 5.76 5.81
C LEU A 31 -7.73 7.06 6.52
N ALA A 32 -7.16 8.21 6.10
CA ALA A 32 -7.47 9.49 6.72
C ALA A 32 -8.94 9.90 6.53
N THR A 33 -9.52 9.68 5.34
CA THR A 33 -10.95 9.96 5.08
C THR A 33 -11.85 9.05 5.91
N LEU A 34 -11.55 7.74 5.97
CA LEU A 34 -12.30 6.80 6.81
C LEU A 34 -12.28 7.20 8.29
N LEU A 35 -11.12 7.62 8.82
CA LEU A 35 -10.99 8.09 10.20
C LEU A 35 -11.79 9.37 10.45
N ALA A 36 -11.77 10.30 9.49
CA ALA A 36 -12.56 11.53 9.56
C ALA A 36 -14.06 11.23 9.59
N ASP A 37 -14.54 10.32 8.75
CA ASP A 37 -15.95 9.89 8.71
C ASP A 37 -16.41 9.26 10.03
N ARG A 38 -15.49 8.63 10.77
CA ARG A 38 -15.75 8.09 12.12
C ARG A 38 -15.55 9.09 13.25
N GLY A 39 -15.24 10.36 12.94
CA GLY A 39 -14.99 11.41 13.93
C GLY A 39 -13.67 11.23 14.69
N VAL A 40 -12.76 10.39 14.22
CA VAL A 40 -11.45 10.18 14.84
C VAL A 40 -10.52 11.32 14.47
N ARG A 41 -10.22 12.18 15.44
CA ARG A 41 -9.30 13.31 15.24
C ARG A 41 -7.87 12.79 15.10
N ARG A 42 -7.09 13.38 14.18
CA ARG A 42 -5.65 13.09 14.01
C ARG A 42 -4.85 13.19 15.32
N SER A 43 -5.22 14.12 16.21
CA SER A 43 -4.57 14.28 17.52
C SER A 43 -4.76 13.08 18.46
N ALA A 44 -5.83 12.30 18.28
CA ALA A 44 -6.11 11.09 19.04
C ALA A 44 -5.33 9.87 18.54
N LEU A 45 -4.71 9.94 17.36
CA LEU A 45 -3.88 8.84 16.84
C LEU A 45 -2.57 8.75 17.62
N GLY A 46 -2.13 7.51 17.90
CA GLY A 46 -0.76 7.25 18.32
C GLY A 46 0.25 7.51 17.18
N PRO A 47 1.57 7.41 17.46
CA PRO A 47 2.63 7.71 16.48
C PRO A 47 2.45 6.99 15.13
N GLY A 48 2.26 5.67 15.15
CA GLY A 48 2.10 4.89 13.90
C GLY A 48 0.89 5.30 13.06
N GLY A 49 -0.25 5.61 13.69
CA GLY A 49 -1.43 6.12 12.97
C GLY A 49 -1.18 7.50 12.35
N ARG A 50 -0.43 8.38 13.03
CA ARG A 50 -0.02 9.68 12.47
C ARG A 50 0.94 9.52 11.31
N ASP A 51 1.83 8.52 11.36
CA ASP A 51 2.77 8.24 10.28
C ASP A 51 2.07 7.66 9.05
N MET A 52 1.17 6.69 9.25
CA MET A 52 0.36 6.11 8.16
C MET A 52 -0.53 7.14 7.46
N THR A 53 -1.02 8.15 8.20
CA THR A 53 -1.87 9.22 7.65
C THR A 53 -1.10 10.47 7.26
N ARG A 54 0.23 10.49 7.37
CA ARG A 54 1.05 11.68 7.11
C ARG A 54 0.97 12.13 5.65
N LEU A 55 0.93 11.19 4.70
CA LEU A 55 0.94 11.51 3.27
C LEU A 55 -0.35 12.21 2.84
N ALA A 56 -1.49 11.90 3.47
CA ALA A 56 -2.78 12.53 3.19
C ALA A 56 -2.81 14.06 3.33
N GLY A 57 -1.81 14.67 4.00
CA GLY A 57 -1.67 16.13 4.10
C GLY A 57 -1.04 16.81 2.88
N SER A 58 -0.81 16.09 1.77
CA SER A 58 -0.17 16.66 0.57
C SER A 58 -1.18 17.40 -0.34
N ALA A 59 -0.67 18.18 -1.30
CA ALA A 59 -1.49 19.02 -2.18
C ALA A 59 -2.44 18.18 -3.08
N PRO A 60 -3.78 18.30 -2.96
CA PRO A 60 -4.71 17.44 -3.70
C PRO A 60 -4.58 17.56 -5.22
N ALA A 61 -4.41 18.77 -5.75
CA ALA A 61 -4.33 18.99 -7.21
C ALA A 61 -3.17 18.22 -7.86
N LEU A 62 -2.03 18.10 -7.17
CA LEU A 62 -0.89 17.33 -7.64
C LEU A 62 -1.22 15.84 -7.73
N TRP A 63 -1.80 15.29 -6.66
CA TRP A 63 -2.07 13.86 -6.58
C TRP A 63 -3.22 13.40 -7.47
N ILE A 64 -4.17 14.28 -7.77
CA ILE A 64 -5.18 14.05 -8.82
C ILE A 64 -4.50 13.92 -10.19
N GLY A 65 -3.56 14.83 -10.52
CA GLY A 65 -2.79 14.74 -11.76
C GLY A 65 -2.01 13.43 -11.86
N ILE A 66 -1.21 13.13 -10.83
CA ILE A 66 -0.40 11.88 -10.75
C ILE A 66 -1.27 10.63 -10.92
N ALA A 67 -2.42 10.57 -10.24
CA ALA A 67 -3.31 9.41 -10.32
C ALA A 67 -3.98 9.29 -11.69
N LEU A 68 -4.29 10.39 -12.37
CA LEU A 68 -4.88 10.36 -13.71
C LEU A 68 -3.83 10.01 -14.78
N ASP A 69 -2.62 10.54 -14.66
CA ASP A 69 -1.52 10.29 -15.59
C ASP A 69 -1.07 8.82 -15.53
N ASN A 70 -1.10 8.20 -14.35
CA ASN A 70 -0.75 6.79 -14.15
C ASN A 70 -1.95 5.91 -13.75
N ARG A 71 -3.12 6.17 -14.36
CA ARG A 71 -4.41 5.62 -13.91
C ARG A 71 -4.46 4.10 -13.83
N GLN A 72 -4.07 3.39 -14.89
CA GLN A 72 -4.26 1.94 -14.95
C GLN A 72 -3.38 1.22 -13.91
N PRO A 73 -2.06 1.47 -13.84
CA PRO A 73 -1.22 0.88 -12.80
C PRO A 73 -1.65 1.24 -11.37
N VAL A 74 -2.16 2.46 -11.14
CA VAL A 74 -2.71 2.84 -9.83
C VAL A 74 -3.96 2.04 -9.47
N VAL A 75 -4.88 1.85 -10.43
CA VAL A 75 -6.08 1.02 -10.22
C VAL A 75 -5.69 -0.42 -9.88
N ASP A 76 -4.76 -1.01 -10.64
CA ASP A 76 -4.34 -2.39 -10.43
C ASP A 76 -3.67 -2.57 -9.04
N ALA A 77 -2.84 -1.60 -8.63
CA ALA A 77 -2.22 -1.58 -7.32
C ALA A 77 -3.25 -1.45 -6.17
N VAL A 78 -4.30 -0.65 -6.36
CA VAL A 78 -5.40 -0.52 -5.39
C VAL A 78 -6.19 -1.82 -5.28
N VAL A 79 -6.55 -2.45 -6.40
CA VAL A 79 -7.25 -3.75 -6.41
C VAL A 79 -6.46 -4.81 -5.64
N ALA A 80 -5.16 -4.90 -5.85
CA ALA A 80 -4.32 -5.85 -5.13
C ALA A 80 -4.30 -5.59 -3.61
N LEU A 81 -4.27 -4.33 -3.18
CA LEU A 81 -4.38 -3.98 -1.76
C LEU A 81 -5.75 -4.36 -1.18
N GLU A 82 -6.84 -4.10 -1.92
CA GLU A 82 -8.19 -4.50 -1.53
C GLU A 82 -8.29 -6.02 -1.33
N GLU A 83 -7.65 -6.81 -2.18
CA GLU A 83 -7.57 -8.27 -2.03
C GLU A 83 -6.84 -8.69 -0.76
N ARG A 84 -5.68 -8.08 -0.45
CA ARG A 84 -4.98 -8.36 0.82
C ARG A 84 -5.86 -8.05 2.04
N LEU A 85 -6.57 -6.92 2.03
CA LEU A 85 -7.50 -6.56 3.11
C LEU A 85 -8.71 -7.50 3.19
N ARG A 86 -9.19 -7.99 2.04
CA ARG A 86 -10.29 -8.96 1.95
C ARG A 86 -9.91 -10.30 2.57
N GLU A 87 -8.70 -10.78 2.29
CA GLU A 87 -8.17 -12.01 2.87
C GLU A 87 -8.03 -11.90 4.38
N PHE A 88 -7.41 -10.83 4.89
CA PHE A 88 -7.33 -10.58 6.33
C PHE A 88 -8.71 -10.57 6.99
N ARG A 89 -9.67 -9.86 6.39
CA ARG A 89 -11.07 -9.83 6.88
C ARG A 89 -11.69 -11.23 6.90
N SER A 90 -11.46 -12.02 5.86
CA SER A 90 -11.98 -13.39 5.75
C SER A 90 -11.38 -14.30 6.82
N ALA A 91 -10.05 -14.27 6.98
CA ALA A 91 -9.35 -15.03 8.01
C ALA A 91 -9.87 -14.68 9.41
N LEU A 92 -10.03 -13.38 9.69
CA LEU A 92 -10.57 -12.90 10.97
C LEU A 92 -12.02 -13.35 11.21
N ALA A 93 -12.87 -13.26 10.20
CA ALA A 93 -14.28 -13.64 10.31
C ALA A 93 -14.49 -15.16 10.54
N ASN A 94 -13.53 -15.97 10.10
CA ASN A 94 -13.55 -17.42 10.26
C ASN A 94 -12.72 -17.92 11.44
N GLU A 95 -12.14 -17.02 12.24
CA GLU A 95 -11.20 -17.35 13.32
C GLU A 95 -10.02 -18.23 12.85
N ASP A 96 -9.59 -18.04 11.60
CA ASP A 96 -8.47 -18.77 10.99
C ASP A 96 -7.14 -18.22 11.52
N VAL A 97 -6.72 -18.76 12.66
CA VAL A 97 -5.50 -18.33 13.37
C VAL A 97 -4.24 -18.52 12.51
N ASP A 98 -4.21 -19.55 11.67
CA ASP A 98 -3.04 -19.84 10.84
C ASP A 98 -2.93 -18.82 9.71
N ALA A 99 -4.02 -18.53 9.00
CA ALA A 99 -4.04 -17.48 7.97
C ALA A 99 -3.74 -16.08 8.54
N LEU A 100 -4.25 -15.78 9.74
CA LEU A 100 -3.92 -14.52 10.44
C LEU A 100 -2.42 -14.45 10.80
N ARG A 101 -1.84 -15.56 11.29
CA ARG A 101 -0.41 -15.63 11.61
C ARG A 101 0.41 -15.38 10.36
N ASP A 102 0.09 -16.07 9.26
CA ASP A 102 0.81 -15.94 8.00
C ASP A 102 0.77 -14.50 7.49
N PHE A 103 -0.39 -13.85 7.52
CA PHE A 103 -0.54 -12.44 7.13
C PHE A 103 0.42 -11.51 7.90
N PHE A 104 0.51 -11.65 9.23
CA PHE A 104 1.40 -10.82 10.04
C PHE A 104 2.88 -11.20 9.88
N VAL A 105 3.20 -12.49 9.78
CA VAL A 105 4.56 -12.98 9.57
C VAL A 105 5.12 -12.46 8.25
N THR A 106 4.37 -12.55 7.15
CA THR A 106 4.80 -11.99 5.86
C THR A 106 5.12 -10.50 5.96
N GLY A 107 4.33 -9.73 6.71
CA GLY A 107 4.59 -8.32 6.96
C GLY A 107 5.87 -8.06 7.75
N CYS A 108 6.13 -8.87 8.79
CA CYS A 108 7.37 -8.81 9.58
C CYS A 108 8.60 -9.18 8.73
N GLU A 109 8.51 -10.26 7.95
CA GLU A 109 9.60 -10.71 7.07
C GLU A 109 9.98 -9.64 6.05
N TRP A 110 8.99 -8.99 5.43
CA TRP A 110 9.24 -7.87 4.52
C TRP A 110 9.91 -6.69 5.24
N PHE A 111 9.46 -6.33 6.44
CA PHE A 111 10.02 -5.23 7.22
C PHE A 111 11.49 -5.49 7.63
N ASP A 112 11.79 -6.72 8.02
CA ASP A 112 13.14 -7.15 8.43
C ASP A 112 14.07 -7.37 7.23
N GLY A 113 13.56 -7.29 5.99
CA GLY A 113 14.32 -7.55 4.77
C GLY A 113 14.66 -9.02 4.56
N SER A 114 13.91 -9.94 5.19
CA SER A 114 14.01 -11.37 4.91
C SER A 114 13.56 -11.63 3.47
N PRO A 115 14.13 -12.64 2.77
CA PRO A 115 13.67 -12.98 1.43
C PRO A 115 12.19 -13.37 1.52
N THR A 116 11.31 -12.53 1.00
CA THR A 116 9.89 -12.83 0.88
C THR A 116 9.78 -14.09 0.02
N VAL A 117 9.09 -15.12 0.48
CA VAL A 117 8.83 -16.31 -0.34
C VAL A 117 8.22 -15.84 -1.66
N ALA A 118 8.98 -15.97 -2.74
CA ALA A 118 8.48 -15.69 -4.07
C ALA A 118 7.24 -16.56 -4.28
N MET A 119 6.13 -15.95 -4.70
CA MET A 119 4.99 -16.69 -5.23
C MET A 119 5.52 -17.67 -6.28
N PRO A 120 5.08 -18.95 -6.27
CA PRO A 120 5.56 -19.91 -7.26
C PRO A 120 5.29 -19.35 -8.65
N GLU A 121 6.35 -19.25 -9.47
CA GLU A 121 6.21 -18.95 -10.89
C GLU A 121 5.16 -19.89 -11.46
N SER A 122 4.10 -19.32 -12.04
CA SER A 122 3.10 -20.09 -12.76
C SER A 122 3.81 -20.93 -13.81
N ALA A 123 3.60 -22.24 -13.75
CA ALA A 123 4.04 -23.21 -14.74
C ALA A 123 3.77 -22.72 -16.17
N GLY A 124 4.73 -23.00 -17.06
CA GLY A 124 4.71 -22.62 -18.48
C GLY A 124 3.63 -23.28 -19.32
#